data_AF-A0A329U8W1-F1
#
_entry.id   AF-A0A329U8W1-F1
#
_cell.length_a   1.000
_cell.length_b   1.000
_cell.length_c   1.000
_cell.angle_alpha   90.00
_cell.angle_beta   90.00
_cell.angle_gamma   90.00
#
_symmetry.space_group_name_H-M   'P 1'
#
loop_
_entity.id
_entity.type
_entity.pdbx_description
1 polymer ?
#
loop_
_entity_poly.entity_id
_entity_poly.type
_entity_poly.pdbx_seq_one_letter_code
_entity_poly.pdbx_strand_id
1 'polypeptide(L)'
;MDFSSMSGWDFERYCADCLLKKGFTKAEVTSGSGDHGVDIIAEQNGIRFGIQCKLYQGQIPNKAVQEAYTGASYYDCDVAVIMSNSELTKQAKDKAQKLRVKFWDIADYVPKDDKKLENPSHKVSNAEKIKTSQLFQQSDEPRNYQEYLQNQKLLEDECEEEVRKKLRSSSKKSRKSCSHGVAMMMKPVYRYHRFTKATAWLSVSMKNGCRKIVRSIQCYCDELENINKTVLKSDLLLGKLQYMSTLQKVMYGALIGSQFQFNCERMNDALKFAESQRVTDYGFNGFELQCWENSYWAEQYQIALSLIGRVFDSLERDELFQISGMASDFWYEPDTPEARAFDTLKNSVKGTFEEWKRYIGREEYFYTIWRPWEGNAEVKKKIEEHKSKMASVFDSVIEFKSMVEQERRRELEQKCKEQQEKERILKEKERRERESLFEKQQEEERLLKQQQEKELLIQSIVTVYNDGCKKINAEMSNRKKELENKAQVAISQTQQQIADLLKKKQSFTFFRKERDAKIDATIATIERYVEQVKANLASDTEECEQEAQRKIKGLKEYALHRAEQIGATEDLEKMIR
;
A
#
# COMPACT_ATOMS: atom_id res chain seq x y z
N MET A 1 0.98 -50.32 17.23
CA MET A 1 2.35 -50.89 17.21
C MET A 1 2.52 -51.68 18.48
N ASP A 2 3.18 -52.84 18.41
CA ASP A 2 3.57 -53.59 19.58
C ASP A 2 4.97 -53.12 20.02
N PHE A 3 5.08 -52.52 21.20
CA PHE A 3 6.35 -52.02 21.75
C PHE A 3 7.14 -53.10 22.52
N SER A 4 6.63 -54.34 22.56
CA SER A 4 7.17 -55.45 23.38
C SER A 4 8.63 -55.85 23.06
N SER A 5 9.16 -55.47 21.90
CA SER A 5 10.51 -55.81 21.44
C SER A 5 11.48 -54.62 21.31
N MET A 6 11.04 -53.40 21.66
CA MET A 6 11.82 -52.18 21.50
C MET A 6 12.67 -51.88 22.75
N SER A 7 13.95 -51.55 22.56
CA SER A 7 14.79 -51.08 23.68
C SER A 7 14.41 -49.65 24.07
N GLY A 8 14.75 -49.22 25.30
CA GLY A 8 14.46 -47.84 25.75
C GLY A 8 15.08 -46.78 24.82
N TRP A 9 16.28 -47.04 24.32
CA TRP A 9 16.98 -46.13 23.41
C TRP A 9 16.38 -46.11 21.99
N ASP A 10 15.89 -47.26 21.50
CA ASP A 10 15.13 -47.30 20.25
C ASP A 10 13.80 -46.55 20.39
N PHE A 11 13.18 -46.59 21.57
CA PHE A 11 11.97 -45.85 21.88
C PHE A 11 12.19 -44.33 21.89
N GLU A 12 13.30 -43.86 22.45
CA GLU A 12 13.68 -42.44 22.41
C GLU A 12 13.84 -41.93 20.98
N ARG A 13 14.55 -42.68 20.13
CA ARG A 13 14.68 -42.35 18.70
C ARG A 13 13.34 -42.36 17.97
N TYR A 14 12.51 -43.35 18.25
CA TYR A 14 11.16 -43.43 17.69
C TYR A 14 10.31 -42.22 18.07
N CYS A 15 10.39 -41.78 19.32
CA CYS A 15 9.70 -40.58 19.81
C CYS A 15 10.19 -39.32 19.10
N ALA A 16 11.50 -39.16 18.91
CA ALA A 16 12.09 -38.04 18.19
C ALA A 16 11.61 -38.00 16.72
N ASP A 17 11.61 -39.15 16.04
CA ASP A 17 11.12 -39.28 14.66
C ASP A 17 9.63 -38.93 14.54
N CYS A 18 8.82 -39.36 15.52
CA CYS A 18 7.40 -39.03 15.58
C CYS A 18 7.19 -37.51 15.74
N LEU A 19 7.95 -36.85 16.61
CA LEU A 19 7.90 -35.41 16.80
C LEU A 19 8.26 -34.65 15.51
N LEU A 20 9.34 -35.03 14.83
CA LEU A 20 9.74 -34.42 13.55
C LEU A 20 8.64 -34.56 12.51
N LYS A 21 8.07 -35.75 12.35
CA LYS A 21 6.99 -36.01 11.40
C LYS A 21 5.68 -35.31 11.75
N LYS A 22 5.48 -34.97 13.03
CA LYS A 22 4.34 -34.17 13.51
C LYS A 22 4.52 -32.66 13.27
N GLY A 23 5.70 -32.23 12.80
CA GLY A 23 5.98 -30.84 12.44
C GLY A 23 6.76 -30.06 13.50
N PHE A 24 7.50 -30.73 14.38
CA PHE A 24 8.52 -30.08 15.19
C PHE A 24 9.70 -29.70 14.29
N THR A 25 10.23 -28.49 14.46
CA THR A 25 11.35 -27.99 13.63
C THR A 25 12.67 -28.68 13.98
N LYS A 26 12.78 -29.19 15.20
CA LYS A 26 13.94 -29.94 15.69
C LYS A 26 13.51 -30.98 16.73
N ALA A 27 14.12 -32.16 16.72
CA ALA A 27 14.03 -33.15 17.81
C ALA A 27 15.30 -34.01 17.80
N GLU A 28 16.18 -33.81 18.79
CA GLU A 28 17.46 -34.50 18.90
C GLU A 28 17.49 -35.34 20.18
N VAL A 29 17.87 -36.61 20.04
CA VAL A 29 18.09 -37.51 21.18
C VAL A 29 19.42 -37.14 21.87
N THR A 30 19.44 -37.08 23.20
CA THR A 30 20.63 -36.75 23.98
C THR A 30 21.59 -37.95 24.07
N SER A 31 22.82 -37.72 24.49
CA SER A 31 23.80 -38.80 24.68
C SER A 31 23.34 -39.70 25.84
N GLY A 32 22.96 -40.95 25.55
CA GLY A 32 22.36 -41.91 26.50
C GLY A 32 23.16 -42.31 27.74
N SER A 33 24.25 -41.61 28.07
CA SER A 33 24.90 -41.66 29.39
C SER A 33 25.17 -40.23 29.86
N GLY A 34 24.61 -39.84 31.01
CA GLY A 34 24.76 -38.49 31.57
C GLY A 34 23.73 -37.48 31.05
N ASP A 35 22.58 -37.94 30.57
CA ASP A 35 21.50 -37.12 30.00
C ASP A 35 20.74 -36.24 31.01
N HIS A 36 21.06 -36.32 32.31
CA HIS A 36 20.43 -35.56 33.39
C HIS A 36 18.88 -35.65 33.44
N GLY A 37 18.28 -36.71 32.84
CA GLY A 37 16.84 -36.93 32.84
C GLY A 37 16.07 -36.24 31.71
N VAL A 38 16.72 -35.90 30.59
CA VAL A 38 16.08 -35.50 29.33
C VAL A 38 16.66 -36.33 28.19
N ASP A 39 15.81 -37.13 27.56
CA ASP A 39 16.22 -38.03 26.49
C ASP A 39 16.13 -37.35 25.10
N ILE A 40 15.25 -36.35 24.95
CA ILE A 40 15.08 -35.60 23.69
C ILE A 40 14.96 -34.10 23.97
N ILE A 41 15.68 -33.30 23.19
CA ILE A 41 15.47 -31.86 23.11
C ILE A 41 14.77 -31.55 21.79
N ALA A 42 13.54 -31.05 21.87
CA ALA A 42 12.72 -30.70 20.71
C ALA A 42 12.41 -29.20 20.65
N GLU A 43 12.15 -28.69 19.45
CA GLU A 43 11.80 -27.29 19.22
C GLU A 43 10.60 -27.19 18.29
N GLN A 44 9.67 -26.31 18.63
CA GLN A 44 8.54 -25.96 17.76
C GLN A 44 8.10 -24.53 18.05
N ASN A 45 7.95 -23.71 17.00
CA ASN A 45 7.54 -22.31 17.08
C ASN A 45 8.42 -21.46 18.05
N GLY A 46 9.72 -21.76 18.12
CA GLY A 46 10.67 -21.07 19.01
C GLY A 46 10.58 -21.44 20.48
N ILE A 47 9.82 -22.48 20.84
CA ILE A 47 9.72 -23.04 22.20
C ILE A 47 10.56 -24.32 22.26
N ARG A 48 11.45 -24.42 23.26
CA ARG A 48 12.29 -25.59 23.51
C ARG A 48 11.65 -26.51 24.54
N PHE A 49 11.59 -27.80 24.22
CA PHE A 49 10.99 -28.85 25.03
C PHE A 49 12.08 -29.84 25.48
N GLY A 50 12.18 -30.04 26.80
CA GLY A 50 12.99 -31.11 27.38
C GLY A 50 12.10 -32.32 27.68
N ILE A 51 12.31 -33.42 26.97
CA ILE A 51 11.42 -34.58 26.97
C ILE A 51 12.12 -35.80 27.57
N GLN A 52 11.56 -36.37 28.62
CA GLN A 52 11.91 -37.70 29.12
C GLN A 52 10.96 -38.73 28.50
N CYS A 53 11.51 -39.66 27.75
CA CYS A 53 10.82 -40.83 27.24
C CYS A 53 10.82 -41.94 28.29
N LYS A 54 9.67 -42.58 28.51
CA LYS A 54 9.58 -43.82 29.29
C LYS A 54 8.74 -44.83 28.54
N LEU A 55 9.35 -45.96 28.18
CA LEU A 55 8.62 -47.14 27.75
C LEU A 55 8.31 -47.99 28.99
N TYR A 56 7.03 -48.15 29.34
CA TYR A 56 6.62 -48.79 30.58
C TYR A 56 5.44 -49.75 30.36
N GLN A 57 5.45 -50.88 31.07
CA GLN A 57 4.34 -51.85 31.07
C GLN A 57 3.32 -51.62 32.20
N GLY A 58 3.66 -50.78 33.18
CA GLY A 58 2.78 -50.35 34.27
C GLY A 58 2.63 -48.83 34.31
N GLN A 59 2.12 -48.28 35.42
CA GLN A 59 2.02 -46.82 35.57
C GLN A 59 3.38 -46.17 35.85
N ILE A 60 3.57 -44.96 35.35
CA ILE A 60 4.82 -44.21 35.48
C ILE A 60 4.90 -43.57 36.88
N PRO A 61 6.01 -43.79 37.62
CA PRO A 61 6.18 -43.27 38.97
C PRO A 61 6.57 -41.79 39.00
N ASN A 62 6.42 -41.18 40.18
CA ASN A 62 6.80 -39.78 40.47
C ASN A 62 8.24 -39.40 40.05
N LYS A 63 9.16 -40.37 40.05
CA LYS A 63 10.56 -40.14 39.75
C LYS A 63 10.76 -39.58 38.34
N ALA A 64 10.02 -40.10 37.35
CA ALA A 64 10.11 -39.63 35.96
C ALA A 64 9.70 -38.16 35.81
N VAL A 65 8.74 -37.69 36.62
CA VAL A 65 8.32 -36.28 36.63
C VAL A 65 9.43 -35.38 37.16
N GLN A 66 10.16 -35.84 38.19
CA GLN A 66 11.29 -35.09 38.74
C GLN A 66 12.46 -35.05 37.76
N GLU A 67 12.77 -36.19 37.13
CA GLU A 67 13.81 -36.30 36.09
C GLU A 67 13.52 -35.32 34.95
N ALA A 68 12.31 -35.34 34.37
CA ALA A 68 11.94 -34.44 33.29
C ALA A 68 12.01 -32.96 33.69
N TYR A 69 11.54 -32.61 34.89
CA TYR A 69 11.59 -31.23 35.40
C TYR A 69 13.03 -30.73 35.59
N THR A 70 13.86 -31.54 36.25
CA THR A 70 15.25 -31.20 36.54
C THR A 70 16.08 -31.14 35.26
N GLY A 71 15.93 -32.12 34.36
CA GLY A 71 16.65 -32.16 33.10
C GLY A 71 16.23 -31.03 32.15
N ALA A 72 14.94 -30.71 32.05
CA ALA A 72 14.49 -29.59 31.22
C ALA A 72 15.07 -28.26 31.71
N SER A 73 15.19 -28.08 33.04
CA SER A 73 15.83 -26.90 33.62
C SER A 73 17.35 -26.89 33.38
N TYR A 74 18.01 -28.05 33.39
CA TYR A 74 19.45 -28.17 33.13
C TYR A 74 19.82 -27.80 31.68
N TYR A 75 18.98 -28.12 30.69
CA TYR A 75 19.21 -27.80 29.28
C TYR A 75 18.57 -26.48 28.81
N ASP A 76 18.12 -25.63 29.74
CA ASP A 76 17.43 -24.36 29.48
C ASP A 76 16.23 -24.52 28.52
N CYS A 77 15.40 -25.53 28.75
CA CYS A 77 14.16 -25.76 27.99
C CYS A 77 12.99 -25.02 28.63
N ASP A 78 12.12 -24.47 27.80
CA ASP A 78 10.93 -23.71 28.23
C ASP A 78 9.85 -24.61 28.84
N VAL A 79 9.76 -25.87 28.39
CA VAL A 79 8.72 -26.81 28.81
C VAL A 79 9.32 -28.18 29.09
N ALA A 80 9.05 -28.71 30.29
CA ALA A 80 9.36 -30.07 30.68
C ALA A 80 8.23 -31.02 30.25
N VAL A 81 8.59 -32.18 29.68
CA VAL A 81 7.63 -33.15 29.16
C VAL A 81 8.04 -34.58 29.53
N ILE A 82 7.05 -35.40 29.86
CA ILE A 82 7.18 -36.86 29.87
C ILE A 82 6.44 -37.41 28.66
N MET A 83 7.12 -38.20 27.83
CA MET A 83 6.52 -38.92 26.70
C MET A 83 6.55 -40.43 26.97
N SER A 84 5.41 -41.10 26.84
CA SER A 84 5.29 -42.53 27.18
C SER A 84 4.16 -43.24 26.44
N ASN A 85 4.19 -44.56 26.44
CA ASN A 85 3.12 -45.47 25.98
C ASN A 85 2.12 -45.86 27.10
N SER A 86 2.29 -45.35 28.31
CA SER A 86 1.52 -45.72 29.50
C SER A 86 1.20 -44.50 30.37
N GLU A 87 0.29 -44.63 31.32
CA GLU A 87 -0.18 -43.51 32.13
C GLU A 87 0.67 -43.23 33.38
N LEU A 88 0.66 -41.97 33.82
CA LEU A 88 1.18 -41.57 35.14
C LEU A 88 0.33 -42.14 36.29
N THR A 89 0.99 -42.53 37.38
CA THR A 89 0.30 -42.79 38.67
C THR A 89 -0.44 -41.53 39.15
N LYS A 90 -1.49 -41.68 39.98
CA LYS A 90 -2.24 -40.54 40.54
C LYS A 90 -1.34 -39.50 41.21
N GLN A 91 -0.38 -39.96 42.02
CA GLN A 91 0.59 -39.08 42.67
C GLN A 91 1.50 -38.36 41.67
N ALA A 92 1.89 -39.04 40.57
CA ALA A 92 2.69 -38.45 39.49
C ALA A 92 1.91 -37.41 38.68
N LYS A 93 0.60 -37.63 38.45
CA LYS A 93 -0.29 -36.63 37.83
C LYS A 93 -0.34 -35.35 38.68
N ASP A 94 -0.57 -35.49 39.99
CA ASP A 94 -0.60 -34.35 40.93
C ASP A 94 0.73 -33.58 40.96
N LYS A 95 1.85 -34.30 40.93
CA LYS A 95 3.19 -33.72 40.93
C LYS A 95 3.54 -33.05 39.60
N ALA A 96 3.16 -33.64 38.48
CA ALA A 96 3.37 -33.08 37.15
C ALA A 96 2.61 -31.76 36.98
N GLN A 97 1.36 -31.69 37.49
CA GLN A 97 0.59 -30.44 37.49
C GLN A 97 1.27 -29.34 38.31
N LYS A 98 1.77 -29.66 39.51
CA LYS A 98 2.46 -28.68 40.37
C LYS A 98 3.78 -28.19 39.77
N LEU A 99 4.56 -29.08 39.18
CA LEU A 99 5.85 -28.75 38.56
C LEU A 99 5.73 -28.28 37.10
N ARG A 100 4.49 -28.17 36.59
CA ARG A 100 4.17 -27.78 35.20
C ARG A 100 4.84 -28.67 34.15
N VAL A 101 5.04 -29.95 34.48
CA VAL A 101 5.53 -30.98 33.55
C VAL A 101 4.35 -31.50 32.74
N LYS A 102 4.44 -31.43 31.42
CA LYS A 102 3.40 -31.97 30.53
C LYS A 102 3.57 -33.49 30.38
N PHE A 103 2.46 -34.17 30.13
CA PHE A 103 2.45 -35.58 29.78
C PHE A 103 1.94 -35.74 28.35
N TRP A 104 2.70 -36.44 27.51
CA TRP A 104 2.39 -36.74 26.12
C TRP A 104 2.30 -38.25 25.92
N ASP A 105 1.17 -38.72 25.41
CA ASP A 105 1.04 -40.10 24.96
C ASP A 105 1.68 -40.23 23.57
N ILE A 106 2.62 -41.15 23.40
CA ILE A 106 3.28 -41.40 22.12
C ILE A 106 2.27 -41.71 21.01
N ALA A 107 1.11 -42.30 21.33
CA ALA A 107 0.06 -42.61 20.35
C ALA A 107 -0.45 -41.36 19.60
N ASP A 108 -0.43 -40.18 20.23
CA ASP A 108 -0.87 -38.92 19.61
C ASP A 108 0.13 -38.38 18.58
N TYR A 109 1.38 -38.83 18.67
CA TYR A 109 2.50 -38.35 17.86
C TYR A 109 2.91 -39.34 16.76
N VAL A 110 2.34 -40.55 16.75
CA VAL A 110 2.57 -41.51 15.66
C VAL A 110 2.02 -40.96 14.33
N PRO A 111 2.86 -40.84 13.28
CA PRO A 111 2.43 -40.42 11.95
C PRO A 111 1.48 -41.44 11.34
N LYS A 112 0.38 -40.97 10.74
CA LYS A 112 -0.52 -41.82 9.95
C LYS A 112 0.06 -41.92 8.54
N ASP A 113 0.87 -42.95 8.27
CA ASP A 113 1.47 -43.12 6.94
C ASP A 113 0.40 -43.50 5.88
N ASP A 114 0.22 -42.62 4.89
CA ASP A 114 -0.47 -42.90 3.64
C ASP A 114 0.35 -43.86 2.76
N LYS A 115 0.11 -45.17 2.85
CA LYS A 115 0.08 -46.08 1.67
C LYS A 115 -0.29 -47.54 1.98
N LYS A 116 -1.17 -48.03 1.10
CA LYS A 116 -1.46 -49.42 0.70
C LYS A 116 -2.16 -50.33 1.72
N LEU A 117 -3.45 -50.51 1.45
CA LEU A 117 -4.26 -51.68 1.82
C LEU A 117 -3.55 -52.98 1.37
N GLU A 118 -2.83 -53.61 2.28
CA GLU A 118 -2.74 -55.07 2.31
C GLU A 118 -3.51 -55.58 3.53
N ASN A 119 -4.43 -56.50 3.27
CA ASN A 119 -5.28 -57.12 4.27
C ASN A 119 -4.44 -57.83 5.34
N PRO A 120 -4.80 -57.71 6.62
CA PRO A 120 -4.64 -58.80 7.55
C PRO A 120 -6.03 -59.39 7.82
N SER A 121 -6.24 -60.57 7.26
CA SER A 121 -7.21 -61.54 7.72
C SER A 121 -6.90 -61.93 9.17
N HIS A 122 -7.32 -61.13 10.14
CA HIS A 122 -7.68 -61.66 11.45
C HIS A 122 -9.19 -61.79 11.50
N LYS A 123 -9.65 -63.04 11.48
CA LYS A 123 -11.02 -63.42 11.81
C LYS A 123 -11.28 -63.01 13.27
N VAL A 124 -11.69 -61.76 13.48
CA VAL A 124 -12.46 -61.39 14.67
C VAL A 124 -13.78 -62.15 14.56
N SER A 125 -14.01 -63.05 15.50
CA SER A 125 -15.14 -63.95 15.47
C SER A 125 -16.46 -63.15 15.44
N ASN A 126 -17.49 -63.68 14.78
CA ASN A 126 -18.83 -63.06 14.82
C ASN A 126 -19.36 -62.90 16.26
N ALA A 127 -18.79 -63.60 17.24
CA ALA A 127 -19.11 -63.46 18.66
C ALA A 127 -18.62 -62.13 19.27
N GLU A 128 -17.54 -61.51 18.77
CA GLU A 128 -17.04 -60.22 19.27
C GLU A 128 -17.77 -59.03 18.63
N LYS A 129 -18.23 -59.16 17.39
CA LYS A 129 -19.13 -58.17 16.75
C LYS A 129 -20.53 -58.18 17.35
N ILE A 130 -21.04 -59.37 17.70
CA ILE A 130 -22.33 -59.51 18.37
C ILE A 130 -22.21 -59.02 19.82
N LYS A 131 -21.08 -59.26 20.51
CA LYS A 131 -20.82 -58.66 21.83
C LYS A 131 -20.72 -57.14 21.79
N THR A 132 -20.04 -56.51 20.83
CA THR A 132 -19.97 -55.03 20.77
C THR A 132 -21.31 -54.38 20.40
N SER A 133 -22.16 -55.02 19.61
CA SER A 133 -23.51 -54.51 19.30
C SER A 133 -24.57 -54.85 20.36
N GLN A 134 -24.35 -55.85 21.22
CA GLN A 134 -25.29 -56.28 22.26
C GLN A 134 -24.86 -55.90 23.70
N LEU A 135 -23.65 -55.40 23.93
CA LEU A 135 -23.22 -54.93 25.26
C LEU A 135 -23.79 -53.56 25.67
N PHE A 136 -24.33 -52.75 24.75
CA PHE A 136 -24.81 -51.38 25.05
C PHE A 136 -26.32 -51.26 25.21
N GLN A 137 -26.95 -52.28 25.80
CA GLN A 137 -28.30 -52.16 26.37
C GLN A 137 -28.32 -51.99 27.91
N GLN A 138 -27.17 -51.83 28.55
CA GLN A 138 -27.02 -51.42 29.96
C GLN A 138 -25.81 -50.46 30.04
N SER A 139 -26.01 -49.15 30.21
CA SER A 139 -26.22 -48.43 31.48
C SER A 139 -24.92 -48.21 32.28
N ASP A 140 -24.04 -47.35 31.77
CA ASP A 140 -23.31 -46.43 32.65
C ASP A 140 -23.39 -45.05 31.98
N GLU A 141 -24.23 -44.18 32.54
CA GLU A 141 -24.21 -42.76 32.19
C GLU A 141 -22.80 -42.22 32.45
N PRO A 142 -22.28 -41.30 31.62
CA PRO A 142 -20.94 -40.75 31.84
C PRO A 142 -20.86 -40.17 33.25
N ARG A 143 -19.74 -40.37 33.95
CA ARG A 143 -19.60 -39.95 35.35
C ARG A 143 -19.10 -38.52 35.48
N ASN A 144 -18.60 -37.95 34.40
CA ASN A 144 -18.11 -36.57 34.33
C ASN A 144 -18.13 -36.05 32.89
N TYR A 145 -17.89 -34.75 32.73
CA TYR A 145 -17.88 -34.10 31.42
C TYR A 145 -16.84 -34.68 30.45
N GLN A 146 -15.67 -35.11 30.94
CA GLN A 146 -14.62 -35.69 30.09
C GLN A 146 -15.06 -37.04 29.49
N GLU A 147 -15.67 -37.91 30.29
CA GLU A 147 -16.28 -39.17 29.82
C GLU A 147 -17.42 -38.88 28.84
N TYR A 148 -18.23 -37.83 29.08
CA TYR A 148 -19.25 -37.40 28.11
C TYR A 148 -18.63 -36.99 26.77
N LEU A 149 -17.55 -36.21 26.76
CA LEU A 149 -16.85 -35.82 25.53
C LEU A 149 -16.25 -37.02 24.79
N GLN A 150 -15.71 -38.00 25.51
CA GLN A 150 -15.22 -39.25 24.91
C GLN A 150 -16.36 -40.03 24.24
N ASN A 151 -17.51 -40.12 24.89
CA ASN A 151 -18.70 -40.75 24.31
C ASN A 151 -19.17 -40.01 23.04
N GLN A 152 -19.14 -38.67 23.03
CA GLN A 152 -19.44 -37.90 21.82
C GLN A 152 -18.45 -38.16 20.68
N LYS A 153 -17.16 -38.32 21.00
CA LYS A 153 -16.12 -38.66 20.02
C LYS A 153 -16.33 -40.05 19.41
N LEU A 154 -16.72 -41.03 20.22
CA LEU A 154 -17.04 -42.37 19.73
C LEU A 154 -18.25 -42.36 18.78
N LEU A 155 -19.32 -41.64 19.15
CA LEU A 155 -20.49 -41.44 18.28
C LEU A 155 -20.12 -40.75 16.97
N GLU A 156 -19.16 -39.83 17.01
CA GLU A 156 -18.63 -39.18 15.81
C GLU A 156 -17.83 -40.13 14.92
N ASP A 157 -16.99 -40.98 15.48
CA ASP A 157 -16.24 -42.00 14.72
C ASP A 157 -17.20 -43.00 14.04
N GLU A 158 -18.31 -43.35 14.71
CA GLU A 158 -19.39 -44.15 14.12
C GLU A 158 -20.06 -43.43 12.93
N CYS A 159 -20.34 -42.14 13.08
CA CYS A 159 -20.90 -41.30 12.01
C CYS A 159 -19.92 -41.15 10.83
N GLU A 160 -18.62 -40.98 11.09
CA GLU A 160 -17.57 -40.91 10.08
C GLU A 160 -17.51 -42.24 9.29
N GLU A 161 -17.64 -43.39 9.96
CA GLU A 161 -17.75 -44.68 9.28
C GLU A 161 -19.04 -44.82 8.46
N GLU A 162 -20.18 -44.26 8.92
CA GLU A 162 -21.42 -44.21 8.14
C GLU A 162 -21.22 -43.39 6.85
N VAL A 163 -20.63 -42.21 6.96
CA VAL A 163 -20.26 -41.35 5.81
C VAL A 163 -19.35 -42.11 4.85
N ARG A 164 -18.31 -42.77 5.38
CA ARG A 164 -17.38 -43.56 4.57
C ARG A 164 -18.06 -44.72 3.85
N LYS A 165 -19.00 -45.41 4.50
CA LYS A 165 -19.82 -46.48 3.90
C LYS A 165 -20.72 -45.93 2.80
N LYS A 166 -21.39 -44.79 3.01
CA LYS A 166 -22.21 -44.10 1.98
C LYS A 166 -21.40 -43.70 0.74
N LEU A 167 -20.17 -43.23 0.92
CA LEU A 167 -19.27 -42.88 -0.19
C LEU A 167 -18.81 -44.14 -0.97
N ARG A 168 -18.50 -45.24 -0.26
CA ARG A 168 -18.12 -46.52 -0.87
C ARG A 168 -19.27 -47.19 -1.63
N SER A 169 -20.50 -47.13 -1.12
CA SER A 169 -21.68 -47.71 -1.78
C SER A 169 -22.09 -46.90 -3.01
N SER A 170 -21.94 -45.57 -2.97
CA SER A 170 -22.15 -44.68 -4.11
C SER A 170 -21.15 -44.92 -5.25
N SER A 171 -19.91 -45.31 -4.93
CA SER A 171 -18.89 -45.68 -5.93
C SER A 171 -19.13 -47.07 -6.57
N LYS A 172 -19.77 -48.01 -5.85
CA LYS A 172 -20.04 -49.37 -6.36
C LYS A 172 -21.30 -49.48 -7.23
N LYS A 173 -22.26 -48.54 -7.12
CA LYS A 173 -23.48 -48.51 -7.94
C LYS A 173 -23.28 -48.03 -9.39
N SER A 174 -22.05 -47.76 -9.84
CA SER A 174 -21.79 -47.43 -11.26
C SER A 174 -21.66 -48.67 -12.18
N ARG A 175 -21.85 -49.91 -11.68
CA ARG A 175 -21.64 -51.13 -12.49
C ARG A 175 -22.73 -52.20 -12.48
N LYS A 176 -23.87 -52.02 -11.82
CA LYS A 176 -25.02 -52.95 -12.01
C LYS A 176 -26.35 -52.22 -11.98
N SER A 177 -27.12 -52.43 -13.04
CA SER A 177 -28.56 -52.21 -13.14
C SER A 177 -29.27 -52.78 -11.91
N CYS A 178 -30.09 -51.98 -11.22
CA CYS A 178 -31.23 -52.51 -10.50
C CYS A 178 -32.32 -51.46 -10.24
N SER A 179 -33.52 -51.89 -10.62
CA SER A 179 -34.89 -51.46 -10.36
C SER A 179 -35.24 -50.71 -9.06
N HIS A 180 -36.05 -49.66 -9.26
CA HIS A 180 -37.24 -49.20 -8.52
C HIS A 180 -37.25 -49.17 -6.98
N GLY A 181 -37.38 -47.95 -6.46
CA GLY A 181 -37.82 -47.63 -5.10
C GLY A 181 -36.77 -46.85 -4.31
N VAL A 182 -36.92 -45.52 -4.24
CA VAL A 182 -36.10 -44.56 -3.46
C VAL A 182 -34.77 -44.12 -4.12
N ALA A 183 -34.80 -43.81 -5.42
CA ALA A 183 -33.75 -43.06 -6.12
C ALA A 183 -34.35 -42.01 -7.05
N MET A 184 -34.99 -40.99 -6.47
CA MET A 184 -35.52 -39.80 -7.17
C MET A 184 -34.94 -38.52 -6.54
N MET A 185 -33.61 -38.42 -6.48
CA MET A 185 -32.95 -37.13 -6.66
C MET A 185 -32.18 -37.25 -7.96
N MET A 186 -32.71 -36.65 -9.03
CA MET A 186 -32.03 -36.63 -10.32
C MET A 186 -30.62 -36.09 -10.12
N LYS A 187 -29.61 -36.81 -10.63
CA LYS A 187 -28.26 -36.26 -10.71
C LYS A 187 -28.36 -34.90 -11.41
N PRO A 188 -27.70 -33.85 -10.91
CA PRO A 188 -27.74 -32.56 -11.57
C PRO A 188 -27.34 -32.71 -13.04
N VAL A 189 -28.11 -32.10 -13.93
CA VAL A 189 -27.93 -32.17 -15.39
C VAL A 189 -26.71 -31.35 -15.86
N TYR A 190 -26.04 -30.67 -14.92
CA TYR A 190 -24.91 -29.78 -15.16
C TYR A 190 -23.64 -30.27 -14.45
N ARG A 191 -22.49 -29.84 -14.95
CA ARG A 191 -21.17 -30.15 -14.39
C ARG A 191 -20.83 -29.22 -13.22
N TYR A 192 -20.22 -29.76 -12.18
CA TYR A 192 -19.69 -29.01 -11.04
C TYR A 192 -18.74 -29.88 -10.19
N HIS A 193 -17.87 -29.24 -9.41
CA HIS A 193 -17.02 -29.92 -8.43
C HIS A 193 -17.84 -30.35 -7.21
N ARG A 194 -17.75 -31.62 -6.82
CA ARG A 194 -18.55 -32.17 -5.72
C ARG A 194 -17.74 -32.27 -4.44
N PHE A 195 -18.12 -31.48 -3.44
CA PHE A 195 -17.65 -31.62 -2.06
C PHE A 195 -18.32 -32.83 -1.39
N THR A 196 -17.88 -34.03 -1.75
CA THR A 196 -18.64 -35.26 -1.48
C THR A 196 -18.67 -35.63 0.00
N LYS A 197 -17.54 -35.47 0.72
CA LYS A 197 -17.45 -35.82 2.14
C LYS A 197 -18.16 -34.76 2.96
N ALA A 198 -17.95 -33.48 2.65
CA ALA A 198 -18.65 -32.36 3.28
C ALA A 198 -20.18 -32.50 3.14
N THR A 199 -20.68 -32.72 1.92
CA THR A 199 -22.13 -32.85 1.67
C THR A 199 -22.70 -34.11 2.33
N ALA A 200 -21.93 -35.20 2.42
CA ALA A 200 -22.37 -36.41 3.10
C ALA A 200 -22.58 -36.18 4.61
N TRP A 201 -21.69 -35.42 5.26
CA TRP A 201 -21.82 -35.06 6.68
C TRP A 201 -23.11 -34.29 6.99
N LEU A 202 -23.56 -33.42 6.09
CA LEU A 202 -24.84 -32.71 6.22
C LEU A 202 -26.07 -33.63 6.24
N SER A 203 -25.94 -34.84 5.69
CA SER A 203 -27.02 -35.84 5.61
C SER A 203 -27.03 -36.86 6.76
N VAL A 204 -26.07 -36.80 7.69
CA VAL A 204 -25.99 -37.73 8.83
C VAL A 204 -27.08 -37.38 9.86
N SER A 205 -27.73 -38.42 10.39
CA SER A 205 -28.68 -38.27 11.48
C SER A 205 -27.91 -38.18 12.81
N MET A 206 -27.74 -36.97 13.32
CA MET A 206 -27.13 -36.71 14.63
C MET A 206 -28.10 -35.93 15.51
N LYS A 207 -28.15 -36.27 16.80
CA LYS A 207 -28.93 -35.51 17.79
C LYS A 207 -28.49 -34.04 17.84
N ASN A 208 -27.17 -33.80 17.84
CA ASN A 208 -26.60 -32.44 17.82
C ASN A 208 -26.43 -31.94 16.38
N GLY A 209 -27.28 -30.98 15.99
CA GLY A 209 -27.27 -30.37 14.66
C GLY A 209 -26.04 -29.50 14.37
N CYS A 210 -25.41 -28.89 15.39
CA CYS A 210 -24.20 -28.09 15.22
C CYS A 210 -23.02 -28.96 14.84
N ARG A 211 -22.86 -30.14 15.47
CA ARG A 211 -21.70 -31.00 15.25
C ARG A 211 -21.58 -31.47 13.80
N LYS A 212 -22.69 -31.85 13.16
CA LYS A 212 -22.70 -32.22 11.74
C LYS A 212 -22.31 -31.05 10.83
N ILE A 213 -22.69 -29.81 11.19
CA ILE A 213 -22.30 -28.60 10.45
C ILE A 213 -20.80 -28.37 10.60
N VAL A 214 -20.27 -28.46 11.83
CA VAL A 214 -18.83 -28.34 12.12
C VAL A 214 -18.02 -29.32 11.27
N ARG A 215 -18.38 -30.61 11.28
CA ARG A 215 -17.68 -31.65 10.52
C ARG A 215 -17.81 -31.49 9.01
N SER A 216 -18.99 -31.09 8.55
CA SER A 216 -19.19 -30.75 7.15
C SER A 216 -18.27 -29.63 6.69
N ILE A 217 -18.19 -28.52 7.43
CA ILE A 217 -17.37 -27.37 7.04
C ILE A 217 -15.88 -27.70 7.13
N GLN A 218 -15.45 -28.45 8.16
CA GLN A 218 -14.07 -28.94 8.22
C GLN A 218 -13.73 -29.79 6.98
N CYS A 219 -14.58 -30.75 6.61
CA CYS A 219 -14.37 -31.53 5.39
C CYS A 219 -14.40 -30.66 4.13
N TYR A 220 -15.24 -29.62 4.08
CA TYR A 220 -15.27 -28.67 2.96
C TYR A 220 -13.94 -27.92 2.83
N CYS A 221 -13.40 -27.40 3.93
CA CYS A 221 -12.09 -26.76 3.94
C CYS A 221 -10.97 -27.73 3.54
N ASP A 222 -10.96 -28.94 4.09
CA ASP A 222 -9.97 -29.97 3.75
C ASP A 222 -10.06 -30.36 2.26
N GLU A 223 -11.27 -30.54 1.73
CA GLU A 223 -11.49 -30.84 0.31
C GLU A 223 -11.03 -29.68 -0.58
N LEU A 224 -11.30 -28.42 -0.19
CA LEU A 224 -10.84 -27.22 -0.89
C LEU A 224 -9.31 -27.13 -0.96
N GLU A 225 -8.63 -27.34 0.16
CA GLU A 225 -7.17 -27.30 0.25
C GLU A 225 -6.50 -28.38 -0.63
N ASN A 226 -7.20 -29.49 -0.85
CA ASN A 226 -6.75 -30.62 -1.66
C ASN A 226 -7.31 -30.62 -3.10
N ILE A 227 -7.86 -29.50 -3.58
CA ILE A 227 -8.39 -29.40 -4.94
C ILE A 227 -7.29 -29.63 -5.97
N ASN A 228 -7.57 -30.51 -6.93
CA ASN A 228 -6.71 -30.73 -8.08
C ASN A 228 -6.69 -29.48 -8.98
N LYS A 229 -5.50 -29.02 -9.38
CA LYS A 229 -5.30 -27.88 -10.30
C LYS A 229 -6.02 -28.03 -11.65
N THR A 230 -6.48 -29.23 -12.00
CA THR A 230 -7.24 -29.48 -13.23
C THR A 230 -8.73 -29.14 -13.14
N VAL A 231 -9.25 -28.78 -11.97
CA VAL A 231 -10.66 -28.42 -11.81
C VAL A 231 -10.90 -27.03 -12.42
N LEU A 232 -11.91 -26.91 -13.29
CA LEU A 232 -12.30 -25.64 -13.90
C LEU A 232 -12.84 -24.66 -12.83
N LYS A 233 -12.50 -23.38 -12.95
CA LYS A 233 -13.00 -22.33 -12.04
C LYS A 233 -14.54 -22.27 -12.00
N SER A 234 -15.20 -22.43 -13.15
CA SER A 234 -16.67 -22.50 -13.27
C SER A 234 -17.27 -23.70 -12.53
N ASP A 235 -16.69 -24.89 -12.72
CA ASP A 235 -17.13 -26.10 -12.01
C ASP A 235 -16.94 -25.96 -10.49
N LEU A 236 -15.83 -25.35 -10.08
CA LEU A 236 -15.52 -25.12 -8.67
C LEU A 236 -16.51 -24.15 -8.03
N LEU A 237 -16.79 -23.01 -8.67
CA LEU A 237 -17.75 -22.02 -8.18
C LEU A 237 -19.16 -22.62 -8.02
N LEU A 238 -19.66 -23.34 -9.02
CA LEU A 238 -20.93 -24.08 -8.88
C LEU A 238 -20.89 -25.07 -7.72
N GLY A 239 -19.76 -25.75 -7.50
CA GLY A 239 -19.54 -26.62 -6.35
C GLY A 239 -19.66 -25.91 -5.01
N LYS A 240 -19.00 -24.76 -4.86
CA LYS A 240 -19.05 -23.94 -3.64
C LYS A 240 -20.48 -23.48 -3.37
N LEU A 241 -21.16 -22.95 -4.39
CA LEU A 241 -22.56 -22.49 -4.27
C LEU A 241 -23.54 -23.64 -3.98
N GLN A 242 -23.33 -24.82 -4.58
CA GLN A 242 -24.14 -26.01 -4.28
C GLN A 242 -23.95 -26.47 -2.84
N TYR A 243 -22.73 -26.44 -2.34
CA TYR A 243 -22.43 -26.73 -0.94
C TYR A 243 -23.10 -25.70 -0.01
N MET A 244 -22.95 -24.40 -0.29
CA MET A 244 -23.61 -23.32 0.47
C MET A 244 -25.12 -23.48 0.48
N SER A 245 -25.77 -23.76 -0.66
CA SER A 245 -27.21 -24.03 -0.73
C SER A 245 -27.63 -25.22 0.14
N THR A 246 -26.81 -26.27 0.18
CA THR A 246 -27.09 -27.45 1.01
C THR A 246 -26.90 -27.15 2.49
N LEU A 247 -25.84 -26.44 2.83
CA LEU A 247 -25.56 -25.96 4.19
C LEU A 247 -26.69 -25.06 4.68
N GLN A 248 -27.14 -24.09 3.88
CA GLN A 248 -28.26 -23.21 4.17
C GLN A 248 -29.53 -23.98 4.53
N LYS A 249 -29.89 -25.01 3.75
CA LYS A 249 -31.07 -25.84 4.02
C LYS A 249 -30.96 -26.57 5.36
N VAL A 250 -29.78 -27.08 5.68
CA VAL A 250 -29.53 -27.74 6.97
C VAL A 250 -29.54 -26.73 8.12
N MET A 251 -28.97 -25.55 7.93
CA MET A 251 -29.02 -24.46 8.90
C MET A 251 -30.46 -24.02 9.17
N TYR A 252 -31.30 -23.93 8.15
CA TYR A 252 -32.71 -23.60 8.31
C TYR A 252 -33.48 -24.68 9.09
N GLY A 253 -33.19 -25.96 8.84
CA GLY A 253 -33.88 -27.10 9.46
C GLY A 253 -33.29 -27.62 10.77
N ALA A 254 -32.06 -27.23 11.13
CA ALA A 254 -31.42 -27.66 12.36
C ALA A 254 -32.06 -26.91 13.54
N LEU A 255 -32.86 -27.64 14.33
CA LEU A 255 -33.51 -27.27 15.59
C LEU A 255 -32.54 -26.90 16.72
N ILE A 256 -31.51 -26.13 16.42
CA ILE A 256 -30.49 -25.71 17.37
C ILE A 256 -31.06 -24.67 18.34
N GLY A 257 -32.13 -23.96 17.95
CA GLY A 257 -32.74 -22.91 18.77
C GLY A 257 -33.65 -23.43 19.89
N SER A 258 -34.74 -24.11 19.53
CA SER A 258 -35.85 -24.34 20.45
C SER A 258 -35.55 -25.36 21.55
N GLN A 259 -34.90 -26.48 21.21
CA GLN A 259 -34.58 -27.51 22.20
C GLN A 259 -33.49 -27.04 23.17
N PHE A 260 -32.46 -26.37 22.64
CA PHE A 260 -31.39 -25.80 23.45
C PHE A 260 -31.92 -24.69 24.36
N GLN A 261 -32.71 -23.76 23.83
CA GLN A 261 -33.36 -22.71 24.61
C GLN A 261 -34.22 -23.31 25.74
N PHE A 262 -35.11 -24.24 25.41
CA PHE A 262 -35.97 -24.90 26.40
C PHE A 262 -35.15 -25.57 27.51
N ASN A 263 -34.06 -26.26 27.14
CA ASN A 263 -33.18 -26.88 28.10
C ASN A 263 -32.48 -25.82 28.99
N CYS A 264 -31.93 -24.75 28.39
CA CYS A 264 -31.27 -23.67 29.11
C CYS A 264 -32.21 -23.01 30.14
N GLU A 265 -33.44 -22.68 29.73
CA GLU A 265 -34.45 -22.09 30.60
C GLU A 265 -34.81 -23.03 31.76
N ARG A 266 -35.17 -24.29 31.45
CA ARG A 266 -35.51 -25.30 32.47
C ARG A 266 -34.38 -25.51 33.48
N MET A 267 -33.15 -25.53 33.01
CA MET A 267 -31.98 -25.74 33.86
C MET A 267 -31.65 -24.52 34.70
N ASN A 268 -31.81 -23.31 34.16
CA ASN A 268 -31.62 -22.08 34.92
C ASN A 268 -32.67 -21.95 36.03
N ASP A 269 -33.92 -22.36 35.77
CA ASP A 269 -34.97 -22.40 36.78
C ASP A 269 -34.66 -23.41 37.89
N ALA A 270 -34.15 -24.59 37.53
CA ALA A 270 -33.69 -25.59 38.51
C ALA A 270 -32.52 -25.09 39.36
N LEU A 271 -31.55 -24.38 38.75
CA LEU A 271 -30.43 -23.76 39.48
C LEU A 271 -30.91 -22.66 40.43
N LYS A 272 -31.81 -21.77 39.98
CA LYS A 272 -32.41 -20.72 40.82
C LYS A 272 -33.19 -21.31 41.99
N PHE A 273 -33.97 -22.36 41.74
CA PHE A 273 -34.71 -23.07 42.78
C PHE A 273 -33.76 -23.66 43.82
N ALA A 274 -32.74 -24.41 43.39
CA ALA A 274 -31.72 -24.99 44.26
C ALA A 274 -30.97 -23.93 45.10
N GLU A 275 -30.56 -22.81 44.48
CA GLU A 275 -29.95 -21.66 45.16
C GLU A 275 -30.88 -21.05 46.23
N SER A 276 -32.16 -20.87 45.90
CA SER A 276 -33.16 -20.28 46.82
C SER A 276 -33.45 -21.16 48.03
N GLN A 277 -33.43 -22.48 47.85
CA GLN A 277 -33.72 -23.47 48.90
C GLN A 277 -32.45 -23.97 49.61
N ARG A 278 -31.26 -23.60 49.12
CA ARG A 278 -29.95 -24.11 49.57
C ARG A 278 -29.88 -25.65 49.56
N VAL A 279 -30.47 -26.27 48.55
CA VAL A 279 -30.47 -27.73 48.35
C VAL A 279 -29.63 -28.09 47.13
N THR A 280 -29.11 -29.32 47.10
CA THR A 280 -28.47 -29.91 45.92
C THR A 280 -29.45 -30.76 45.08
N ASP A 281 -30.72 -30.77 45.46
CA ASP A 281 -31.79 -31.41 44.69
C ASP A 281 -32.34 -30.44 43.64
N TYR A 282 -32.08 -30.75 42.37
CA TYR A 282 -32.47 -29.94 41.22
C TYR A 282 -33.87 -30.29 40.68
N GLY A 283 -34.62 -31.14 41.39
CA GLY A 283 -36.03 -31.45 41.09
C GLY A 283 -36.27 -32.46 39.96
N PHE A 284 -35.22 -33.05 39.38
CA PHE A 284 -35.30 -34.16 38.44
C PHE A 284 -33.98 -34.93 38.29
N ASN A 285 -34.06 -36.22 37.94
CA ASN A 285 -32.90 -37.09 37.71
C ASN A 285 -32.17 -36.72 36.40
N GLY A 286 -30.83 -36.83 36.40
CA GLY A 286 -30.00 -36.62 35.21
C GLY A 286 -29.65 -35.14 34.93
N PHE A 287 -29.77 -34.25 35.92
CA PHE A 287 -29.43 -32.82 35.80
C PHE A 287 -27.99 -32.60 35.30
N GLU A 288 -27.01 -33.32 35.86
CA GLU A 288 -25.59 -33.20 35.47
C GLU A 288 -25.34 -33.61 34.01
N LEU A 289 -25.95 -34.71 33.57
CA LEU A 289 -25.88 -35.16 32.18
C LEU A 289 -26.45 -34.09 31.23
N GLN A 290 -27.58 -33.48 31.58
CA GLN A 290 -28.14 -32.39 30.80
C GLN A 290 -27.26 -31.13 30.83
N CYS A 291 -26.58 -30.82 31.94
CA CYS A 291 -25.60 -29.74 31.99
C CYS A 291 -24.50 -29.96 30.96
N TRP A 292 -23.94 -31.17 30.93
CA TRP A 292 -22.89 -31.55 29.99
C TRP A 292 -23.36 -31.52 28.54
N GLU A 293 -24.54 -32.07 28.27
CA GLU A 293 -25.17 -31.99 26.94
C GLU A 293 -25.30 -30.54 26.49
N ASN A 294 -25.89 -29.66 27.28
CA ASN A 294 -26.08 -28.27 26.90
C ASN A 294 -24.76 -27.51 26.79
N SER A 295 -23.78 -27.78 27.67
CA SER A 295 -22.44 -27.17 27.58
C SER A 295 -21.74 -27.55 26.27
N TYR A 296 -21.78 -28.83 25.92
CA TYR A 296 -21.24 -29.32 24.66
C TYR A 296 -21.97 -28.72 23.44
N TRP A 297 -23.29 -28.63 23.48
CA TRP A 297 -24.06 -27.98 22.42
C TRP A 297 -23.67 -26.51 22.23
N ALA A 298 -23.52 -25.79 23.33
CA ALA A 298 -23.12 -24.39 23.34
C ALA A 298 -21.70 -24.22 22.74
N GLU A 299 -20.76 -25.09 23.11
CA GLU A 299 -19.41 -25.09 22.52
C GLU A 299 -19.44 -25.40 21.02
N GLN A 300 -20.17 -26.44 20.59
CA GLN A 300 -20.29 -26.77 19.16
C GLN A 300 -21.00 -25.66 18.37
N TYR A 301 -21.91 -24.92 19.00
CA TYR A 301 -22.56 -23.75 18.41
C TYR A 301 -21.56 -22.65 18.08
N GLN A 302 -20.72 -22.26 19.05
CA GLN A 302 -19.69 -21.24 18.82
C GLN A 302 -18.72 -21.67 17.71
N ILE A 303 -18.27 -22.92 17.74
CA ILE A 303 -17.36 -23.46 16.71
C ILE A 303 -18.03 -23.43 15.33
N ALA A 304 -19.31 -23.79 15.23
CA ALA A 304 -20.04 -23.73 13.97
C ALA A 304 -20.12 -22.29 13.44
N LEU A 305 -20.40 -21.32 14.29
CA LEU A 305 -20.43 -19.91 13.90
C LEU A 305 -19.09 -19.40 13.38
N SER A 306 -17.99 -19.75 14.03
CA SER A 306 -16.64 -19.41 13.55
C SER A 306 -16.36 -20.03 12.18
N LEU A 307 -16.74 -21.31 11.99
CA LEU A 307 -16.46 -22.04 10.76
C LEU A 307 -17.33 -21.61 9.57
N ILE A 308 -18.59 -21.19 9.80
CA ILE A 308 -19.44 -20.67 8.72
C ILE A 308 -18.77 -19.48 8.03
N GLY A 309 -18.08 -18.61 8.80
CA GLY A 309 -17.28 -17.52 8.24
C GLY A 309 -16.24 -17.98 7.22
N ARG A 310 -15.59 -19.14 7.45
CA ARG A 310 -14.60 -19.72 6.52
C ARG A 310 -15.21 -20.15 5.18
N VAL A 311 -16.50 -20.46 5.15
CA VAL A 311 -17.19 -20.79 3.89
C VAL A 311 -17.27 -19.55 3.01
N PHE A 312 -17.54 -18.37 3.58
CA PHE A 312 -17.51 -17.12 2.84
C PHE A 312 -16.10 -16.72 2.43
N ASP A 313 -15.11 -16.92 3.29
CA ASP A 313 -13.70 -16.67 2.97
C ASP A 313 -13.18 -17.49 1.79
N SER A 314 -13.83 -18.63 1.50
CA SER A 314 -13.48 -19.46 0.35
C SER A 314 -13.90 -18.88 -1.01
N LEU A 315 -14.70 -17.81 -1.03
CA LEU A 315 -15.11 -17.13 -2.26
C LEU A 315 -14.03 -16.15 -2.71
N GLU A 316 -13.42 -16.42 -3.85
CA GLU A 316 -12.37 -15.58 -4.43
C GLU A 316 -12.95 -14.31 -5.06
N ARG A 317 -12.12 -13.28 -5.21
CA ARG A 317 -12.53 -12.00 -5.80
C ARG A 317 -13.14 -12.16 -7.20
N ASP A 318 -12.54 -12.99 -8.06
CA ASP A 318 -13.08 -13.29 -9.40
C ASP A 318 -14.47 -13.93 -9.33
N GLU A 319 -14.68 -14.84 -8.36
CA GLU A 319 -15.96 -15.51 -8.13
C GLU A 319 -17.02 -14.50 -7.64
N LEU A 320 -16.64 -13.56 -6.78
CA LEU A 320 -17.52 -12.48 -6.33
C LEU A 320 -17.91 -11.53 -7.47
N PHE A 321 -17.02 -11.28 -8.43
CA PHE A 321 -17.37 -10.58 -9.67
C PHE A 321 -18.42 -11.36 -10.49
N GLN A 322 -18.32 -12.68 -10.58
CA GLN A 322 -19.35 -13.51 -11.23
C GLN A 322 -20.68 -13.41 -10.47
N ILE A 323 -20.67 -13.61 -9.16
CA ILE A 323 -21.87 -13.61 -8.30
C ILE A 323 -22.59 -12.25 -8.31
N SER A 324 -21.84 -11.15 -8.26
CA SER A 324 -22.39 -9.79 -8.26
C SER A 324 -22.91 -9.30 -9.62
N GLY A 325 -22.62 -10.05 -10.69
CA GLY A 325 -22.95 -9.63 -12.06
C GLY A 325 -22.06 -8.50 -12.59
N MET A 326 -20.84 -8.36 -12.04
CA MET A 326 -19.89 -7.30 -12.41
C MET A 326 -18.69 -7.81 -13.23
N ALA A 327 -18.62 -9.11 -13.49
CA ALA A 327 -17.54 -9.70 -14.28
C ALA A 327 -17.52 -9.14 -15.72
N SER A 328 -16.31 -8.95 -16.27
CA SER A 328 -16.14 -8.66 -17.70
C SER A 328 -16.40 -9.89 -18.55
N ASP A 329 -15.89 -11.05 -18.11
CA ASP A 329 -16.01 -12.33 -18.78
C ASP A 329 -16.80 -13.29 -17.90
N PHE A 330 -18.07 -13.51 -18.25
CA PHE A 330 -18.92 -14.44 -17.50
C PHE A 330 -18.57 -15.89 -17.82
N TRP A 331 -18.47 -16.71 -16.77
CA TRP A 331 -18.01 -18.10 -16.90
C TRP A 331 -19.08 -19.09 -17.41
N TYR A 332 -20.35 -18.67 -17.45
CA TYR A 332 -21.47 -19.51 -17.85
C TYR A 332 -22.18 -18.91 -19.05
N GLU A 333 -22.24 -19.66 -20.14
CA GLU A 333 -22.95 -19.24 -21.34
C GLU A 333 -24.47 -19.19 -21.08
N PRO A 334 -25.18 -18.15 -21.57
CA PRO A 334 -26.63 -18.06 -21.45
C PRO A 334 -27.35 -19.32 -21.94
N ASP A 335 -28.50 -19.62 -21.35
CA ASP A 335 -29.36 -20.77 -21.69
C ASP A 335 -28.75 -22.17 -21.49
N THR A 336 -27.55 -22.28 -20.92
CA THR A 336 -26.99 -23.56 -20.48
C THR A 336 -27.60 -24.06 -19.16
N PRO A 337 -27.62 -25.38 -18.91
CA PRO A 337 -27.98 -25.93 -17.59
C PRO A 337 -27.15 -25.34 -16.45
N GLU A 338 -25.86 -25.11 -16.68
CA GLU A 338 -24.90 -24.50 -15.76
C GLU A 338 -25.29 -23.06 -15.43
N ALA A 339 -25.64 -22.22 -16.41
CA ALA A 339 -26.07 -20.85 -16.17
C ALA A 339 -27.37 -20.78 -15.33
N ARG A 340 -28.37 -21.63 -15.64
CA ARG A 340 -29.59 -21.72 -14.83
C ARG A 340 -29.31 -22.17 -13.39
N ALA A 341 -28.39 -23.13 -13.23
CA ALA A 341 -27.96 -23.58 -11.92
C ALA A 341 -27.25 -22.45 -11.16
N PHE A 342 -26.34 -21.74 -11.81
CA PHE A 342 -25.64 -20.60 -11.24
C PHE A 342 -26.61 -19.49 -10.78
N ASP A 343 -27.56 -19.11 -11.64
CA ASP A 343 -28.55 -18.08 -11.30
C ASP A 343 -29.43 -18.45 -10.11
N THR A 344 -29.74 -19.74 -9.96
CA THR A 344 -30.47 -20.24 -8.81
C THR A 344 -29.59 -20.27 -7.55
N LEU A 345 -28.37 -20.77 -7.69
CA LEU A 345 -27.47 -21.06 -6.58
C LEU A 345 -26.75 -19.81 -6.05
N LYS A 346 -26.52 -18.76 -6.85
CA LYS A 346 -25.85 -17.52 -6.39
C LYS A 346 -26.59 -16.87 -5.21
N ASN A 347 -27.92 -17.00 -5.16
CA ASN A 347 -28.74 -16.52 -4.04
C ASN A 347 -28.49 -17.26 -2.73
N SER A 348 -27.89 -18.46 -2.77
CA SER A 348 -27.50 -19.20 -1.57
C SER A 348 -26.41 -18.49 -0.75
N VAL A 349 -25.61 -17.61 -1.35
CA VAL A 349 -24.63 -16.80 -0.62
C VAL A 349 -25.34 -15.89 0.38
N LYS A 350 -26.27 -15.06 -0.12
CA LYS A 350 -27.10 -14.19 0.72
C LYS A 350 -27.98 -15.00 1.67
N GLY A 351 -28.57 -16.09 1.19
CA GLY A 351 -29.41 -16.97 2.02
C GLY A 351 -28.65 -17.58 3.20
N THR A 352 -27.43 -18.09 2.97
CA THR A 352 -26.56 -18.61 4.03
C THR A 352 -26.16 -17.51 5.02
N PHE A 353 -25.88 -16.30 4.51
CA PHE A 353 -25.50 -15.16 5.34
C PHE A 353 -26.63 -14.73 6.28
N GLU A 354 -27.87 -14.65 5.79
CA GLU A 354 -29.02 -14.31 6.63
C GLU A 354 -29.28 -15.36 7.72
N GLU A 355 -29.14 -16.66 7.42
CA GLU A 355 -29.23 -17.68 8.46
C GLU A 355 -28.10 -17.54 9.48
N TRP A 356 -26.86 -17.34 9.04
CA TRP A 356 -25.72 -17.14 9.92
C TRP A 356 -25.90 -15.92 10.85
N LYS A 357 -26.37 -14.80 10.30
CA LYS A 357 -26.72 -13.58 11.05
C LYS A 357 -27.78 -13.85 12.13
N ARG A 358 -28.82 -14.63 11.82
CA ARG A 358 -29.83 -15.03 12.81
C ARG A 358 -29.23 -15.87 13.93
N TYR A 359 -28.32 -16.79 13.61
CA TYR A 359 -27.64 -17.60 14.61
C TYR A 359 -26.69 -16.77 15.48
N ILE A 360 -25.93 -15.82 14.92
CA ILE A 360 -25.12 -14.88 15.72
C ILE A 360 -26.02 -14.06 16.66
N GLY A 361 -27.15 -13.55 16.17
CA GLY A 361 -28.11 -12.84 17.02
C GLY A 361 -28.68 -13.70 18.16
N ARG A 362 -28.87 -15.01 17.94
CA ARG A 362 -29.28 -15.95 18.99
C ARG A 362 -28.15 -16.26 19.98
N GLU A 363 -26.88 -16.16 19.59
CA GLU A 363 -25.75 -16.38 20.48
C GLU A 363 -25.76 -15.40 21.66
N GLU A 364 -26.08 -14.12 21.40
CA GLU A 364 -26.24 -13.11 22.44
C GLU A 364 -27.40 -13.43 23.40
N TYR A 365 -28.50 -13.93 22.86
CA TYR A 365 -29.63 -14.37 23.67
C TYR A 365 -29.23 -15.56 24.56
N PHE A 366 -28.49 -16.54 24.02
CA PHE A 366 -28.00 -17.67 24.82
C PHE A 366 -27.04 -17.24 25.93
N TYR A 367 -26.22 -16.21 25.70
CA TYR A 367 -25.37 -15.62 26.74
C TYR A 367 -26.16 -15.09 27.95
N THR A 368 -27.40 -14.65 27.78
CA THR A 368 -28.23 -14.14 28.90
C THR A 368 -29.02 -15.22 29.62
N ILE A 369 -29.32 -16.35 28.96
CA ILE A 369 -30.16 -17.41 29.57
C ILE A 369 -29.34 -18.60 30.09
N TRP A 370 -28.16 -18.86 29.53
CA TRP A 370 -27.32 -19.99 29.92
C TRP A 370 -26.33 -19.57 31.00
N ARG A 371 -26.63 -19.89 32.27
CA ARG A 371 -25.83 -19.55 33.46
C ARG A 371 -24.32 -19.78 33.31
N PRO A 372 -23.81 -20.89 32.75
CA PRO A 372 -22.37 -21.08 32.54
C PRO A 372 -21.70 -20.07 31.61
N TRP A 373 -22.46 -19.37 30.76
CA TRP A 373 -21.97 -18.29 29.91
C TRP A 373 -22.08 -16.92 30.58
N GLU A 374 -22.97 -16.76 31.56
CA GLU A 374 -23.18 -15.50 32.25
C GLU A 374 -21.89 -15.01 32.93
N GLY A 375 -21.46 -13.79 32.58
CA GLY A 375 -20.23 -13.20 33.10
C GLY A 375 -18.93 -13.80 32.56
N ASN A 376 -18.98 -14.78 31.66
CA ASN A 376 -17.80 -15.40 31.08
C ASN A 376 -17.18 -14.51 29.98
N ALA A 377 -16.05 -13.88 30.31
CA ALA A 377 -15.36 -12.95 29.42
C ALA A 377 -14.92 -13.58 28.09
N GLU A 378 -14.52 -14.86 28.10
CA GLU A 378 -14.07 -15.57 26.89
C GLU A 378 -15.23 -15.84 25.93
N VAL A 379 -16.40 -16.23 26.47
CA VAL A 379 -17.61 -16.41 25.66
C VAL A 379 -18.04 -15.09 25.04
N LYS A 380 -18.06 -14.01 25.83
CA LYS A 380 -18.40 -12.67 25.34
C LYS A 380 -17.43 -12.19 24.25
N LYS A 381 -16.14 -12.46 24.41
CA LYS A 381 -15.12 -12.14 23.40
C LYS A 381 -15.39 -12.88 22.09
N LYS A 382 -15.69 -14.18 22.13
CA LYS A 382 -16.04 -14.96 20.92
C LYS A 382 -17.28 -14.44 20.21
N ILE A 383 -18.31 -14.03 20.95
CA ILE A 383 -19.52 -13.41 20.38
C ILE A 383 -19.14 -12.15 19.59
N GLU A 384 -18.27 -11.31 20.15
CA GLU A 384 -17.81 -10.10 19.47
C GLU A 384 -16.93 -10.42 18.25
N GLU A 385 -16.08 -11.44 18.32
CA GLU A 385 -15.31 -11.94 17.17
C GLU A 385 -16.24 -12.43 16.05
N HIS A 386 -17.31 -13.16 16.37
CA HIS A 386 -18.31 -13.60 15.38
C HIS A 386 -19.02 -12.42 14.72
N LYS A 387 -19.42 -11.40 15.50
CA LYS A 387 -20.04 -10.19 14.96
C LYS A 387 -19.10 -9.42 14.05
N SER A 388 -17.85 -9.22 14.48
CA SER A 388 -16.83 -8.55 13.69
C SER A 388 -16.58 -9.29 12.39
N LYS A 389 -16.46 -10.62 12.44
CA LYS A 389 -16.29 -11.45 11.24
C LYS A 389 -17.50 -11.36 10.31
N MET A 390 -18.73 -11.40 10.84
CA MET A 390 -19.95 -11.24 10.07
C MET A 390 -20.03 -9.86 9.40
N ALA A 391 -19.66 -8.78 10.09
CA ALA A 391 -19.62 -7.44 9.52
C ALA A 391 -18.59 -7.35 8.38
N SER A 392 -17.40 -7.93 8.58
CA SER A 392 -16.38 -8.01 7.52
C SER A 392 -16.87 -8.80 6.30
N VAL A 393 -17.57 -9.91 6.48
CA VAL A 393 -18.17 -10.69 5.38
C VAL A 393 -19.31 -9.91 4.72
N PHE A 394 -20.11 -9.16 5.47
CA PHE A 394 -21.15 -8.31 4.92
C PHE A 394 -20.57 -7.31 3.92
N ASP A 395 -19.54 -6.57 4.33
CA ASP A 395 -18.91 -5.56 3.49
C ASP A 395 -18.20 -6.18 2.27
N SER A 396 -17.44 -7.26 2.50
CA SER A 396 -16.57 -7.85 1.47
C SER A 396 -17.26 -8.80 0.51
N VAL A 397 -18.37 -9.45 0.89
CA VAL A 397 -19.06 -10.47 0.07
C VAL A 397 -20.47 -10.03 -0.29
N ILE A 398 -21.26 -9.56 0.67
CA ILE A 398 -22.68 -9.22 0.44
C ILE A 398 -22.80 -7.87 -0.27
N GLU A 399 -22.09 -6.86 0.21
CA GLU A 399 -22.01 -5.51 -0.37
C GLU A 399 -20.86 -5.35 -1.35
N PHE A 400 -20.27 -6.46 -1.82
CA PHE A 400 -19.12 -6.46 -2.74
C PHE A 400 -19.31 -5.51 -3.93
N LYS A 401 -20.52 -5.51 -4.53
CA LYS A 401 -20.84 -4.64 -5.66
C LYS A 401 -20.74 -3.15 -5.30
N SER A 402 -21.39 -2.77 -4.19
CA SER A 402 -21.40 -1.39 -3.69
C SER A 402 -19.98 -0.93 -3.34
N MET A 403 -19.20 -1.80 -2.69
CA MET A 403 -17.80 -1.57 -2.33
C MET A 403 -16.94 -1.28 -3.57
N VAL A 404 -16.97 -2.15 -4.59
CA VAL A 404 -16.17 -1.97 -5.83
C VAL A 404 -16.60 -0.71 -6.59
N GLU A 405 -17.91 -0.42 -6.66
CA GLU A 405 -18.39 0.81 -7.28
C GLU A 405 -17.95 2.07 -6.52
N GLN A 406 -17.81 1.99 -5.20
CA GLN A 406 -17.28 3.10 -4.39
C GLN A 406 -15.76 3.26 -4.58
N GLU A 407 -15.00 2.17 -4.65
CA GLU A 407 -13.56 2.19 -4.95
C GLU A 407 -13.30 2.85 -6.32
N ARG A 408 -14.03 2.45 -7.36
CA ARG A 408 -13.93 3.05 -8.71
C ARG A 408 -14.25 4.54 -8.70
N ARG A 409 -15.25 4.97 -7.92
CA ARG A 409 -15.58 6.39 -7.76
C ARG A 409 -14.45 7.17 -7.10
N ARG A 410 -13.85 6.64 -6.03
CA ARG A 410 -12.70 7.26 -5.36
C ARG A 410 -11.48 7.39 -6.29
N GLU A 411 -11.18 6.37 -7.08
CA GLU A 411 -10.10 6.42 -8.07
C GLU A 411 -10.36 7.49 -9.14
N LEU A 412 -11.60 7.60 -9.63
CA LEU A 412 -11.97 8.62 -10.61
C LEU A 412 -11.88 10.04 -10.03
N GLU A 413 -12.35 10.23 -8.80
CA GLU A 413 -12.23 11.48 -8.06
C GLU A 413 -10.75 11.87 -7.85
N GLN A 414 -9.89 10.90 -7.52
CA GLN A 414 -8.46 11.13 -7.37
C GLN A 414 -7.82 11.56 -8.70
N LYS A 415 -8.10 10.85 -9.80
CA LYS A 415 -7.61 11.22 -11.13
C LYS A 415 -8.07 12.62 -11.56
N CYS A 416 -9.32 12.98 -11.25
CA CYS A 416 -9.85 14.32 -11.50
C CYS A 416 -9.08 15.40 -10.72
N LYS A 417 -8.81 15.17 -9.42
CA LYS A 417 -8.01 16.09 -8.59
C LYS A 417 -6.58 16.23 -9.11
N GLU A 418 -5.94 15.13 -9.52
CA GLU A 418 -4.59 15.15 -10.11
C GLU A 418 -4.55 15.93 -11.43
N GLN A 419 -5.59 15.80 -12.26
CA GLN A 419 -5.71 16.56 -13.50
C GLN A 419 -5.90 18.05 -13.23
N GLN A 420 -6.79 18.42 -12.28
CA GLN A 420 -7.00 19.81 -11.87
C GLN A 420 -5.71 20.44 -11.34
N GLU A 421 -4.92 19.70 -10.56
CA GLU A 421 -3.64 20.18 -10.04
C GLU A 421 -2.62 20.41 -11.17
N LYS A 422 -2.53 19.48 -12.13
CA LYS A 422 -1.67 19.65 -13.32
C LYS A 422 -2.06 20.90 -14.13
N GLU A 423 -3.35 21.12 -14.34
CA GLU A 423 -3.85 22.32 -15.03
C GLU A 423 -3.53 23.60 -14.25
N ARG A 424 -3.64 23.57 -12.92
CA ARG A 424 -3.27 24.71 -12.06
C ARG A 424 -1.80 25.05 -12.17
N ILE A 425 -0.91 24.05 -12.07
CA ILE A 425 0.54 24.23 -12.22
C ILE A 425 0.89 24.77 -13.61
N LEU A 426 0.25 24.25 -14.66
CA LEU A 426 0.47 24.73 -16.02
C LEU A 426 0.07 26.20 -16.18
N LYS A 427 -1.11 26.59 -15.70
CA LYS A 427 -1.58 27.98 -15.72
C LYS A 427 -0.65 28.90 -14.95
N GLU A 428 -0.13 28.46 -13.80
CA GLU A 428 0.82 29.26 -13.03
C GLU A 428 2.17 29.42 -13.74
N LYS A 429 2.65 28.37 -14.42
CA LYS A 429 3.86 28.45 -15.25
C LYS A 429 3.68 29.42 -16.41
N GLU A 430 2.57 29.32 -17.15
CA GLU A 430 2.24 30.26 -18.23
C GLU A 430 2.13 31.71 -17.72
N ARG A 431 1.56 31.93 -16.54
CA ARG A 431 1.50 33.25 -15.91
C ARG A 431 2.90 33.80 -15.64
N ARG A 432 3.79 32.99 -15.04
CA ARG A 432 5.18 33.40 -14.75
C ARG A 432 5.98 33.69 -16.04
N GLU A 433 5.76 32.92 -17.10
CA GLU A 433 6.38 33.16 -18.40
C GLU A 433 5.89 34.47 -19.01
N ARG A 434 4.59 34.78 -18.94
CA ARG A 434 4.03 36.06 -19.39
C ARG A 434 4.55 37.24 -18.58
N GLU A 435 4.65 37.09 -17.25
CA GLU A 435 5.22 38.12 -16.37
C GLU A 435 6.69 38.39 -16.71
N SER A 436 7.50 37.34 -16.90
CA SER A 436 8.90 37.50 -17.32
C SER A 436 9.04 38.13 -18.71
N LEU A 437 8.16 37.79 -19.65
CA LEU A 437 8.17 38.41 -20.98
C LEU A 437 7.80 39.89 -20.90
N PHE A 438 6.82 40.25 -20.07
CA PHE A 438 6.40 41.63 -19.86
C PHE A 438 7.49 42.46 -19.19
N GLU A 439 8.20 41.91 -18.20
CA GLU A 439 9.35 42.57 -17.56
C GLU A 439 10.47 42.85 -18.57
N LYS A 440 10.80 41.87 -19.43
CA LYS A 440 11.78 42.05 -20.51
C LYS A 440 11.37 43.14 -21.49
N GLN A 441 10.10 43.17 -21.90
CA GLN A 441 9.58 44.22 -22.78
C GLN A 441 9.69 45.60 -22.14
N GLN A 442 9.39 45.74 -20.84
CA GLN A 442 9.56 47.02 -20.15
C GLN A 442 11.02 47.45 -20.05
N GLU A 443 11.94 46.50 -19.83
CA GLU A 443 13.37 46.78 -19.79
C GLU A 443 13.90 47.22 -21.16
N GLU A 444 13.52 46.54 -22.24
CA GLU A 444 13.83 46.92 -23.61
C GLU A 444 13.28 48.32 -23.96
N GLU A 445 12.03 48.62 -23.59
CA GLU A 445 11.44 49.94 -23.83
C GLU A 445 12.17 51.05 -23.05
N ARG A 446 12.59 50.78 -21.80
CA ARG A 446 13.39 51.72 -21.00
C ARG A 446 14.75 51.98 -21.63
N LEU A 447 15.45 50.93 -22.06
CA LEU A 447 16.75 51.05 -22.73
C LEU A 447 16.62 51.84 -24.04
N LEU A 448 15.57 51.58 -24.83
CA LEU A 448 15.31 52.32 -26.06
C LEU A 448 15.05 53.82 -25.78
N LYS A 449 14.25 54.15 -24.76
CA LYS A 449 14.02 55.55 -24.35
C LYS A 449 15.31 56.24 -23.92
N GLN A 450 16.13 55.58 -23.10
CA GLN A 450 17.44 56.12 -22.70
C GLN A 450 18.36 56.35 -23.90
N GLN A 451 18.36 55.43 -24.86
CA GLN A 451 19.14 55.57 -26.08
C GLN A 451 18.66 56.77 -26.93
N GLN A 452 17.34 56.93 -27.11
CA GLN A 452 16.76 58.07 -27.82
C GLN A 452 17.06 59.40 -27.14
N GLU A 453 16.94 59.48 -25.81
CA GLU A 453 17.29 60.67 -25.03
C GLU A 453 18.77 61.03 -25.19
N LYS A 454 19.66 60.03 -25.12
CA LYS A 454 21.10 60.21 -25.36
C LYS A 454 21.38 60.75 -26.76
N GLU A 455 20.72 60.21 -27.78
CA GLU A 455 20.88 60.66 -29.18
C GLU A 455 20.41 62.11 -29.37
N LEU A 456 19.28 62.51 -28.77
CA LEU A 456 18.80 63.89 -28.80
C LEU A 456 19.77 64.86 -28.13
N LEU A 457 20.37 64.45 -27.00
CA LEU A 457 21.39 65.26 -26.33
C LEU A 457 22.66 65.42 -27.19
N ILE A 458 23.11 64.36 -27.85
CA ILE A 458 24.25 64.43 -28.78
C ILE A 458 23.93 65.38 -29.94
N GLN A 459 22.76 65.25 -30.57
CA GLN A 459 22.33 66.14 -31.66
C GLN A 459 22.29 67.61 -31.22
N SER A 460 21.84 67.88 -30.01
CA SER A 460 21.87 69.22 -29.42
C SER A 460 23.30 69.76 -29.26
N ILE A 461 24.22 68.95 -28.74
CA ILE A 461 25.65 69.32 -28.61
C ILE A 461 26.27 69.61 -29.98
N VAL A 462 26.01 68.75 -30.98
CA VAL A 462 26.50 68.92 -32.36
C VAL A 462 25.95 70.22 -32.97
N THR A 463 24.68 70.53 -32.75
CA THR A 463 24.05 71.76 -33.24
C THR A 463 24.73 73.00 -32.66
N VAL A 464 24.94 73.03 -31.34
CA VAL A 464 25.64 74.13 -30.65
C VAL A 464 27.07 74.29 -31.16
N TYR A 465 27.80 73.18 -31.36
CA TYR A 465 29.15 73.20 -31.91
C TYR A 465 29.19 73.78 -33.34
N ASN A 466 28.30 73.30 -34.23
CA ASN A 466 28.23 73.73 -35.62
C ASN A 466 27.84 75.21 -35.75
N ASP A 467 26.87 75.67 -34.97
CA ASP A 467 26.45 77.08 -34.97
C ASP A 467 27.52 77.98 -34.38
N GLY A 468 28.23 77.53 -33.35
CA GLY A 468 29.39 78.22 -32.79
C GLY A 468 30.51 78.38 -33.83
N CYS A 469 30.84 77.30 -34.55
CA CYS A 469 31.83 77.34 -35.63
C CYS A 469 31.43 78.30 -36.75
N LYS A 470 30.16 78.29 -37.18
CA LYS A 470 29.64 79.23 -38.18
C LYS A 470 29.78 80.69 -37.72
N LYS A 471 29.45 80.99 -36.46
CA LYS A 471 29.56 82.34 -35.90
C LYS A 471 31.01 82.82 -35.86
N ILE A 472 31.94 81.99 -35.37
CA ILE A 472 33.37 82.33 -35.33
C ILE A 472 33.89 82.57 -36.75
N ASN A 473 33.57 81.69 -37.71
CA ASN A 473 34.01 81.86 -39.09
C ASN A 473 33.45 83.14 -39.72
N ALA A 474 32.18 83.49 -39.44
CA ALA A 474 31.58 84.73 -39.91
C ALA A 474 32.23 85.98 -39.28
N GLU A 475 32.46 85.97 -37.96
CA GLU A 475 33.15 87.04 -37.23
C GLU A 475 34.56 87.28 -37.79
N MET A 476 35.33 86.22 -37.95
CA MET A 476 36.70 86.29 -38.48
C MET A 476 36.74 86.70 -39.95
N SER A 477 35.79 86.23 -40.76
CA SER A 477 35.66 86.68 -42.15
C SER A 477 35.34 88.17 -42.24
N ASN A 478 34.50 88.71 -41.35
CA ASN A 478 34.17 90.12 -41.35
C ASN A 478 35.37 90.96 -40.89
N ARG A 479 36.07 90.54 -39.84
CA ARG A 479 37.29 91.20 -39.35
C ARG A 479 38.40 91.21 -40.40
N LYS A 480 38.59 90.11 -41.13
CA LYS A 480 39.50 90.03 -42.28
C LYS A 480 39.15 91.05 -43.35
N LYS A 481 37.88 91.14 -43.75
CA LYS A 481 37.41 92.15 -44.72
C LYS A 481 37.65 93.58 -44.24
N GLU A 482 37.45 93.86 -42.95
CA GLU A 482 37.75 95.19 -42.38
C GLU A 482 39.24 95.53 -42.44
N LEU A 483 40.10 94.58 -42.11
CA LEU A 483 41.57 94.76 -42.18
C LEU A 483 42.02 94.96 -43.63
N GLU A 484 41.51 94.15 -44.57
CA GLU A 484 41.76 94.30 -46.01
C GLU A 484 41.30 95.68 -46.51
N ASN A 485 40.10 96.12 -46.14
CA ASN A 485 39.59 97.45 -46.51
C ASN A 485 40.45 98.58 -45.93
N LYS A 486 40.86 98.49 -44.66
CA LYS A 486 41.75 99.49 -44.03
C LYS A 486 43.11 99.56 -44.72
N ALA A 487 43.71 98.41 -45.01
CA ALA A 487 44.98 98.32 -45.73
C ALA A 487 44.84 98.86 -47.16
N GLN A 488 43.76 98.52 -47.87
CA GLN A 488 43.49 99.02 -49.22
C GLN A 488 43.34 100.55 -49.23
N VAL A 489 42.60 101.13 -48.29
CA VAL A 489 42.46 102.59 -48.16
C VAL A 489 43.81 103.24 -47.88
N ALA A 490 44.61 102.69 -46.95
CA ALA A 490 45.94 103.21 -46.63
C ALA A 490 46.89 103.12 -47.83
N ILE A 491 46.90 102.01 -48.56
CA ILE A 491 47.73 101.83 -49.76
C ILE A 491 47.29 102.82 -50.84
N SER A 492 45.99 102.97 -51.11
CA SER A 492 45.49 103.91 -52.11
C SER A 492 45.79 105.37 -51.78
N GLN A 493 45.64 105.79 -50.51
CA GLN A 493 46.03 107.14 -50.06
C GLN A 493 47.53 107.38 -50.24
N THR A 494 48.34 106.37 -49.93
CA THR A 494 49.80 106.43 -50.02
C THR A 494 50.27 106.46 -51.48
N GLN A 495 49.64 105.68 -52.36
CA GLN A 495 49.87 105.70 -53.81
C GLN A 495 49.47 107.04 -54.43
N GLN A 496 48.37 107.66 -53.97
CA GLN A 496 47.97 109.00 -54.37
C GLN A 496 49.06 110.04 -54.01
N GLN A 497 49.63 109.94 -52.80
CA GLN A 497 50.74 110.81 -52.37
C GLN A 497 51.99 110.62 -53.24
N ILE A 498 52.34 109.37 -53.60
CA ILE A 498 53.43 109.10 -54.56
C ILE A 498 53.13 109.74 -55.93
N ALA A 499 51.90 109.58 -56.44
CA ALA A 499 51.49 110.15 -57.73
C ALA A 499 51.55 111.69 -57.74
N ASP A 500 51.16 112.34 -56.64
CA ASP A 500 51.26 113.80 -56.48
C ASP A 500 52.71 114.29 -56.39
N LEU A 501 53.59 113.53 -55.71
CA LEU A 501 55.03 113.81 -55.67
C LEU A 501 55.70 113.62 -57.04
N LEU A 502 55.28 112.61 -57.81
CA LEU A 502 55.73 112.39 -59.18
C LEU A 502 55.26 113.51 -60.14
N LYS A 503 54.03 114.03 -59.98
CA LYS A 503 53.57 115.22 -60.74
C LYS A 503 54.41 116.46 -60.45
N LYS A 504 54.78 116.70 -59.18
CA LYS A 504 55.71 117.79 -58.79
C LYS A 504 57.11 117.63 -59.40
N LYS A 505 57.52 116.41 -59.75
CA LYS A 505 58.78 116.12 -60.46
C LYS A 505 58.74 116.59 -61.93
N GLN A 506 57.58 116.56 -62.59
CA GLN A 506 57.42 116.83 -64.02
C GLN A 506 57.28 118.33 -64.38
N SER A 507 56.91 119.21 -63.45
CA SER A 507 56.48 120.59 -63.77
C SER A 507 57.55 121.69 -63.78
N PHE A 508 58.82 121.41 -63.45
CA PHE A 508 59.87 122.45 -63.36
C PHE A 508 61.13 122.14 -64.19
N THR A 509 61.65 123.13 -64.92
CA THR A 509 62.68 122.99 -65.97
C THR A 509 64.09 123.52 -65.62
N PHE A 510 64.38 123.96 -64.39
CA PHE A 510 65.72 124.48 -64.02
C PHE A 510 66.16 123.97 -62.61
N PHE A 511 67.37 123.40 -62.50
CA PHE A 511 67.97 122.67 -61.34
C PHE A 511 67.37 121.28 -60.99
N ARG A 512 67.86 120.21 -61.64
CA ARG A 512 67.31 118.83 -61.52
C ARG A 512 67.90 117.95 -60.40
N LYS A 513 69.23 117.87 -60.19
CA LYS A 513 69.86 116.75 -59.44
C LYS A 513 69.52 116.62 -57.94
N GLU A 514 69.62 117.68 -57.14
CA GLU A 514 69.51 117.57 -55.67
C GLU A 514 68.06 117.46 -55.17
N ARG A 515 67.12 118.15 -55.83
CA ARG A 515 65.68 118.08 -55.57
C ARG A 515 65.10 116.72 -55.96
N ASP A 516 65.42 116.22 -57.15
CA ASP A 516 64.89 114.92 -57.62
C ASP A 516 65.37 113.79 -56.71
N ALA A 517 66.63 113.83 -56.24
CA ALA A 517 67.13 112.88 -55.24
C ALA A 517 66.38 112.94 -53.90
N LYS A 518 65.97 114.14 -53.47
CA LYS A 518 65.19 114.31 -52.22
C LYS A 518 63.74 113.83 -52.37
N ILE A 519 63.12 114.06 -53.53
CA ILE A 519 61.79 113.53 -53.87
C ILE A 519 61.84 112.00 -53.98
N ASP A 520 62.86 111.45 -54.66
CA ASP A 520 63.06 110.01 -54.82
C ASP A 520 63.36 109.32 -53.47
N ALA A 521 64.12 109.96 -52.57
CA ALA A 521 64.32 109.47 -51.21
C ALA A 521 63.01 109.48 -50.39
N THR A 522 62.14 110.47 -50.61
CA THR A 522 60.82 110.55 -49.96
C THR A 522 59.88 109.47 -50.52
N ILE A 523 59.85 109.27 -51.84
CA ILE A 523 59.09 108.19 -52.49
C ILE A 523 59.55 106.82 -51.98
N ALA A 524 60.86 106.56 -51.91
CA ALA A 524 61.39 105.29 -51.39
C ALA A 524 61.02 105.05 -49.92
N THR A 525 60.90 106.11 -49.12
CA THR A 525 60.42 106.01 -47.72
C THR A 525 58.94 105.67 -47.66
N ILE A 526 58.14 106.26 -48.56
CA ILE A 526 56.71 106.00 -48.68
C ILE A 526 56.44 104.59 -49.25
N GLU A 527 57.24 104.11 -50.20
CA GLU A 527 57.16 102.74 -50.73
C GLU A 527 57.51 101.70 -49.66
N ARG A 528 58.51 101.96 -48.81
CA ARG A 528 58.76 101.12 -47.62
C ARG A 528 57.56 101.09 -46.68
N TYR A 529 56.84 102.21 -46.52
CA TYR A 529 55.62 102.24 -45.72
C TYR A 529 54.50 101.39 -46.34
N VAL A 530 54.34 101.38 -47.67
CA VAL A 530 53.39 100.48 -48.37
C VAL A 530 53.74 99.01 -48.13
N GLU A 531 55.01 98.64 -48.25
CA GLU A 531 55.45 97.26 -47.96
C GLU A 531 55.28 96.90 -46.47
N GLN A 532 55.48 97.85 -45.55
CA GLN A 532 55.18 97.66 -44.13
C GLN A 532 53.67 97.43 -43.89
N VAL A 533 52.79 98.18 -44.56
CA VAL A 533 51.33 97.99 -44.44
C VAL A 533 50.90 96.63 -44.99
N LYS A 534 51.49 96.15 -46.09
CA LYS A 534 51.23 94.80 -46.61
C LYS A 534 51.73 93.70 -45.68
N ALA A 535 52.93 93.86 -45.11
CA ALA A 535 53.49 92.92 -44.14
C ALA A 535 52.63 92.85 -42.85
N ASN A 536 52.16 94.00 -42.37
CA ASN A 536 51.25 94.07 -41.23
C ASN A 536 49.90 93.39 -41.55
N LEU A 537 49.32 93.61 -42.74
CA LEU A 537 48.09 92.93 -43.15
C LEU A 537 48.27 91.40 -43.20
N ALA A 538 49.40 90.91 -43.73
CA ALA A 538 49.70 89.48 -43.76
C ALA A 538 49.79 88.90 -42.33
N SER A 539 50.46 89.60 -41.42
CA SER A 539 50.54 89.22 -40.00
C SER A 539 49.17 89.23 -39.31
N ASP A 540 48.38 90.28 -39.48
CA ASP A 540 47.07 90.44 -38.84
C ASP A 540 46.03 89.43 -39.37
N THR A 541 46.14 89.05 -40.66
CA THR A 541 45.28 88.02 -41.25
C THR A 541 45.64 86.61 -40.79
N GLU A 542 46.94 86.32 -40.63
CA GLU A 542 47.41 85.08 -40.01
C GLU A 542 46.98 85.01 -38.53
N GLU A 543 47.05 86.12 -37.79
CA GLU A 543 46.58 86.18 -36.41
C GLU A 543 45.07 85.91 -36.30
N CYS A 544 44.25 86.45 -37.23
CA CYS A 544 42.82 86.15 -37.30
C CYS A 544 42.54 84.66 -37.56
N GLU A 545 43.33 84.01 -38.41
CA GLU A 545 43.19 82.58 -38.69
C GLU A 545 43.60 81.71 -37.48
N GLN A 546 44.70 82.05 -36.81
CA GLN A 546 45.11 81.40 -35.57
C GLN A 546 44.12 81.65 -34.42
N GLU A 547 43.49 82.82 -34.35
CA GLU A 547 42.42 83.12 -33.39
C GLU A 547 41.17 82.26 -33.67
N ALA A 548 40.78 82.11 -34.94
CA ALA A 548 39.69 81.23 -35.36
C ALA A 548 39.92 79.77 -34.93
N GLN A 549 41.13 79.25 -35.21
CA GLN A 549 41.51 77.89 -34.84
C GLN A 549 41.50 77.68 -33.32
N ARG A 550 41.99 78.66 -32.54
CA ARG A 550 41.93 78.61 -31.06
C ARG A 550 40.50 78.60 -30.53
N LYS A 551 39.62 79.46 -31.05
CA LYS A 551 38.20 79.51 -30.64
C LYS A 551 37.44 78.23 -31.03
N ILE A 552 37.67 77.70 -32.23
CA ILE A 552 37.06 76.42 -32.68
C ILE A 552 37.56 75.25 -31.85
N LYS A 553 38.86 75.21 -31.52
CA LYS A 553 39.42 74.20 -30.62
C LYS A 553 38.78 74.25 -29.24
N GLY A 554 38.61 75.45 -28.66
CA GLY A 554 37.91 75.63 -27.38
C GLY A 554 36.45 75.18 -27.42
N LEU A 555 35.73 75.44 -28.52
CA LEU A 555 34.36 74.91 -28.71
C LEU A 555 34.34 73.38 -28.81
N LYS A 556 35.33 72.79 -29.48
CA LYS A 556 35.45 71.33 -29.59
C LYS A 556 35.70 70.69 -28.22
N GLU A 557 36.59 71.28 -27.42
CA GLU A 557 36.86 70.84 -26.05
C GLU A 557 35.62 70.96 -25.16
N TYR A 558 34.86 72.05 -25.27
CA TYR A 558 33.59 72.23 -24.57
C TYR A 558 32.54 71.19 -24.98
N ALA A 559 32.41 70.91 -26.28
CA ALA A 559 31.50 69.91 -26.81
C ALA A 559 31.87 68.50 -26.32
N LEU A 560 33.16 68.15 -26.34
CA LEU A 560 33.67 66.87 -25.85
C LEU A 560 33.45 66.70 -24.35
N HIS A 561 33.71 67.72 -23.54
CA HIS A 561 33.45 67.68 -22.10
C HIS A 561 31.94 67.50 -21.80
N ARG A 562 31.05 68.14 -22.56
CA ARG A 562 29.61 67.88 -22.43
C ARG A 562 29.22 66.47 -22.88
N ALA A 563 29.85 65.93 -23.92
CA ALA A 563 29.62 64.56 -24.35
C ALA A 563 30.15 63.53 -23.33
N GLU A 564 31.23 63.85 -22.61
CA GLU A 564 31.77 63.01 -21.54
C GLU A 564 30.81 62.89 -20.35
N GLN A 565 30.15 63.99 -19.98
CA GLN A 565 29.12 64.00 -18.93
C GLN A 565 27.92 63.08 -19.24
N ILE A 566 27.70 62.74 -20.51
CA ILE A 566 26.64 61.83 -20.96
C ILE A 566 27.19 60.51 -21.53
N GLY A 567 28.49 60.24 -21.40
CA GLY A 567 29.15 59.02 -21.88
C GLY A 567 29.05 58.82 -23.39
N ALA A 568 29.14 59.88 -24.19
CA ALA A 568 28.92 59.91 -25.64
C ALA A 568 30.10 60.47 -26.44
N THR A 569 31.31 60.44 -25.90
CA THR A 569 32.51 61.03 -26.51
C THR A 569 32.82 60.45 -27.89
N GLU A 570 32.82 59.12 -28.03
CA GLU A 570 33.07 58.44 -29.31
C GLU A 570 32.00 58.75 -30.38
N ASP A 571 30.73 58.82 -29.95
CA ASP A 571 29.61 59.12 -30.84
C ASP A 571 29.67 60.56 -31.35
N LEU A 572 30.00 61.51 -30.46
CA LEU A 572 30.20 62.90 -30.82
C LEU A 572 31.39 63.07 -31.79
N GLU A 573 32.51 62.38 -31.54
CA GLU A 573 33.68 62.44 -32.40
C GLU A 573 33.39 61.96 -33.82
N LYS A 574 32.54 60.94 -34.00
CA LYS A 574 32.13 60.47 -35.33
C LYS A 574 31.27 61.49 -36.08
N MET A 575 30.46 62.29 -35.38
CA MET A 575 29.57 63.28 -36.00
C MET A 575 30.24 64.64 -36.27
N ILE A 576 31.34 64.95 -35.55
CA ILE A 576 32.11 66.19 -35.72
C ILE A 576 33.25 66.04 -36.75
N ARG A 577 33.72 64.82 -37.02
CA ARG A 577 34.60 64.50 -38.16
C ARG A 577 33.89 64.72 -39.47
#